data_AF-A0A6A4RLC9-F1
#
_entry.id   AF-A0A6A4RLC9-F1
#
_cell.length_a   1.000
_cell.length_b   1.000
_cell.length_c   1.000
_cell.angle_alpha   90.00
_cell.angle_beta   90.00
_cell.angle_gamma   90.00
#
_symmetry.space_group_name_H-M   'P 1'
#
loop_
_entity.id
_entity.type
_entity.pdbx_description
1 polymer ?
#
loop_
_entity_poly.entity_id
_entity_poly.type
_entity_poly.pdbx_seq_one_letter_code
_entity_poly.pdbx_strand_id
1 'polypeptide(L)'
;MIYVKVPWAEDEIHSDDPEWLYYEVDEATDVVHRIVEMIDDGRAIRNSIKLAEREGPDCREPKFRSLVHGLFLNNPETPEPLTPSSREEFEKMWNSATDKPWPE
;
A
#
# COMPACT_ATOMS: atom_id res chain seq x y z
N MET A 1 4.81 12.96 4.16
CA MET A 1 4.56 11.50 4.19
C MET A 1 3.93 11.14 5.50
N ILE A 2 2.77 10.49 5.43
CA ILE A 2 2.11 9.83 6.55
C ILE A 2 2.13 8.33 6.28
N TYR A 3 2.02 7.55 7.35
CA TYR A 3 2.00 6.09 7.29
C TYR A 3 0.72 5.60 7.94
N VAL A 4 -0.05 4.80 7.22
CA VAL A 4 -1.33 4.28 7.69
C VAL A 4 -1.46 2.82 7.30
N LYS A 5 -2.34 2.10 8.00
CA LYS A 5 -2.68 0.73 7.70
C LYS A 5 -4.17 0.51 7.79
N VAL A 6 -4.66 -0.46 7.02
CA VAL A 6 -6.05 -0.91 7.03
C VAL A 6 -6.08 -2.44 7.12
N PRO A 7 -7.09 -3.04 7.77
CA PRO A 7 -7.29 -4.47 7.70
C PRO A 7 -7.68 -4.87 6.27
N TRP A 8 -7.27 -6.07 5.84
CA TRP A 8 -7.81 -6.67 4.62
C TRP A 8 -9.31 -6.93 4.80
N ALA A 9 -10.10 -6.52 3.82
CA ALA A 9 -11.54 -6.33 3.97
C ALA A 9 -12.38 -7.59 3.72
N GLU A 10 -11.78 -8.71 3.33
CA GLU A 10 -12.54 -9.91 2.97
C GLU A 10 -12.97 -10.71 4.21
N ASP A 11 -14.24 -11.12 4.24
CA ASP A 11 -14.86 -11.88 5.34
C ASP A 11 -14.20 -13.26 5.57
N GLU A 12 -13.51 -13.79 4.56
CA GLU A 12 -12.68 -15.00 4.62
C GLU A 12 -11.27 -14.67 4.15
N ILE A 13 -10.30 -14.67 5.06
CA ILE A 13 -8.87 -14.56 4.74
C ILE A 13 -8.38 -15.98 4.41
N HIS A 14 -7.98 -16.23 3.18
CA HIS A 14 -7.23 -17.44 2.83
C HIS A 14 -5.78 -17.31 3.31
N SER A 15 -5.06 -18.43 3.47
CA SER A 15 -3.70 -18.43 4.06
C SER A 15 -2.63 -17.63 3.29
N ASP A 16 -2.95 -17.16 2.09
CA ASP A 16 -2.08 -16.33 1.26
C ASP A 16 -2.62 -14.90 1.09
N ASP A 17 -3.78 -14.58 1.69
CA ASP A 17 -4.34 -13.24 1.66
C ASP A 17 -3.69 -12.34 2.72
N PRO A 18 -3.56 -11.03 2.46
CA PRO A 18 -3.07 -10.11 3.46
C PRO A 18 -4.00 -10.07 4.66
N GLU A 19 -3.45 -9.91 5.86
CA GLU A 19 -4.20 -9.51 7.04
C GLU A 19 -4.27 -7.98 7.11
N TRP A 20 -3.18 -7.31 6.72
CA TRP A 20 -3.03 -5.86 6.77
C TRP A 20 -2.39 -5.29 5.51
N LEU A 21 -2.89 -4.15 5.08
CA LEU A 21 -2.27 -3.33 4.05
C LEU A 21 -1.71 -2.07 4.69
N TYR A 22 -0.43 -1.80 4.47
CA TYR A 22 0.28 -0.61 4.94
C TYR A 22 0.58 0.31 3.78
N TYR A 23 0.46 1.61 3.99
CA TYR A 23 0.62 2.64 2.97
C TYR A 23 1.56 3.75 3.44
N GLU A 24 2.44 4.19 2.55
CA GLU A 24 3.06 5.50 2.61
C GLU A 24 2.32 6.46 1.69
N VAL A 25 1.78 7.54 2.26
CA VAL A 25 0.98 8.52 1.55
C VAL A 25 1.65 9.89 1.63
N ASP A 26 1.78 10.58 0.51
CA ASP A 26 2.04 12.02 0.51
C ASP A 26 0.74 12.77 0.82
N GLU A 27 0.60 13.21 2.06
CA GLU A 27 -0.56 13.98 2.54
C GLU A 27 -0.85 15.25 1.72
N ALA A 28 0.17 15.88 1.13
CA ALA A 28 -0.03 17.10 0.36
C ALA A 28 -0.68 16.85 -1.01
N THR A 29 -0.46 15.68 -1.58
CA THR A 29 -0.93 15.31 -2.93
C THR A 29 -1.92 14.15 -2.94
N ASP A 30 -2.14 13.53 -1.78
CA ASP A 30 -2.96 12.33 -1.57
C ASP A 30 -2.52 11.13 -2.43
N VAL A 31 -1.20 11.00 -2.61
CA VAL A 31 -0.57 9.98 -3.46
C VAL A 31 0.03 8.87 -2.61
N VAL A 32 -0.32 7.62 -2.94
CA VAL A 32 0.29 6.43 -2.33
C VAL A 32 1.55 6.06 -3.11
N HIS A 33 2.70 6.12 -2.44
CA HIS A 33 4.00 5.82 -3.03
C HIS A 33 4.48 4.40 -2.79
N ARG A 34 4.13 3.84 -1.63
CA ARG A 34 4.56 2.51 -1.20
C ARG A 34 3.44 1.78 -0.49
N ILE A 35 3.32 0.50 -0.77
CA ILE A 35 2.35 -0.43 -0.21
C ILE A 35 3.11 -1.65 0.29
N VAL A 36 2.78 -2.10 1.50
CA VAL A 36 3.22 -3.40 2.05
C VAL A 36 1.98 -4.20 2.44
N GLU A 37 1.87 -5.39 1.88
CA GLU A 37 0.90 -6.43 2.22
C GLU A 37 1.54 -7.33 3.29
N MET A 38 0.94 -7.40 4.48
CA MET A 38 1.37 -8.28 5.55
C MET A 38 0.45 -9.49 5.59
N ILE A 39 1.04 -10.68 5.42
CA ILE A 39 0.35 -11.97 5.51
C ILE A 39 0.39 -12.45 6.98
N ASP A 40 -0.61 -13.24 7.39
CA ASP A 40 -0.77 -13.74 8.76
C ASP A 40 0.44 -14.57 9.27
N ASP A 41 1.12 -15.25 8.36
CA ASP A 41 2.32 -16.04 8.61
C ASP A 41 3.61 -15.21 8.77
N GLY A 42 3.48 -13.87 8.72
CA GLY A 42 4.57 -12.92 8.90
C GLY A 42 5.36 -12.61 7.63
N ARG A 43 4.98 -13.17 6.47
CA ARG A 43 5.49 -12.71 5.17
C ARG A 43 5.03 -11.29 4.90
N ALA A 44 5.90 -10.53 4.25
CA ALA A 44 5.63 -9.17 3.81
C ALA A 44 5.90 -9.08 2.31
N ILE A 45 4.92 -8.57 1.56
CA ILE A 45 5.03 -8.37 0.12
C ILE A 45 4.88 -6.88 -0.16
N ARG A 46 5.78 -6.29 -0.93
CA ARG A 46 5.74 -4.85 -1.25
C ARG A 46 5.57 -4.61 -2.73
N ASN A 47 4.99 -3.47 -3.10
CA ASN A 47 5.00 -3.05 -4.50
C ASN A 47 6.45 -2.84 -4.98
N SER A 48 6.73 -3.12 -6.25
CA SER A 48 8.04 -2.79 -6.81
C SER A 48 8.17 -1.28 -6.99
N ILE A 49 9.31 -0.70 -6.59
CA ILE A 49 9.65 0.71 -6.83
C ILE A 49 9.62 1.01 -8.34
N LYS A 50 10.10 0.08 -9.16
CA LYS A 50 10.06 0.20 -10.62
C LYS A 50 8.64 0.22 -11.19
N LEU A 51 7.69 -0.44 -10.53
CA LEU A 51 6.26 -0.39 -10.88
C LEU A 51 5.67 0.98 -10.53
N ALA A 52 5.95 1.50 -9.33
CA ALA A 52 5.52 2.83 -8.90
C ALA A 52 6.03 3.94 -9.84
N GLU A 53 7.25 3.79 -10.37
CA GLU A 53 7.86 4.75 -11.29
C GLU A 53 7.31 4.67 -12.73
N ARG A 54 6.87 3.48 -13.17
CA ARG A 54 6.53 3.22 -14.58
C ARG A 54 5.03 3.30 -14.86
N GLU A 55 4.20 2.76 -13.97
CA GLU A 55 2.78 2.52 -14.22
C GLU A 55 1.97 2.76 -12.94
N GLY A 56 1.55 4.00 -12.72
CA GLY A 56 0.23 4.19 -12.11
C GLY A 56 -0.83 3.96 -13.20
N PRO A 57 -2.08 3.57 -12.88
CA PRO A 57 -3.22 3.55 -13.82
C PRO A 57 -3.62 4.96 -14.29
N ASP A 58 -2.69 5.91 -14.23
CA ASP A 58 -2.95 7.31 -14.02
C ASP A 58 -2.04 8.14 -14.93
N CYS A 59 -2.67 8.74 -15.94
CA CYS A 59 -1.99 9.57 -16.94
C CYS A 59 -1.58 10.96 -16.41
N ARG A 60 -1.83 11.27 -15.13
CA ARG A 60 -1.43 12.54 -14.50
C ARG A 60 0.10 12.71 -14.43
N GLU A 61 0.54 13.92 -14.12
CA GLU A 61 1.96 14.23 -13.90
C GLU A 61 2.54 13.27 -12.83
N PRO A 62 3.84 12.91 -12.88
CA PRO A 62 4.45 11.93 -11.98
C PRO A 62 4.14 12.13 -10.48
N LYS A 63 4.09 13.38 -10.02
CA LYS A 63 3.77 13.76 -8.63
C LYS A 63 2.31 13.49 -8.20
N PHE A 64 1.44 13.09 -9.12
CA PHE A 64 0.04 12.76 -8.87
C PHE A 64 -0.28 11.30 -9.19
N ARG A 65 0.70 10.51 -9.63
CA ARG A 65 0.53 9.09 -9.96
C ARG A 65 0.53 8.27 -8.68
N SER A 66 -0.65 7.82 -8.27
CA SER A 66 -0.84 6.99 -7.08
C SER A 66 -0.88 5.51 -7.44
N LEU A 67 -0.38 4.66 -6.54
CA LEU A 67 -0.49 3.20 -6.65
C LEU A 67 -1.93 2.69 -6.46
N VAL A 68 -2.79 3.53 -5.88
CA VAL A 68 -4.23 3.27 -5.74
C VAL A 68 -5.01 4.19 -6.67
N HIS A 69 -6.20 3.78 -7.08
CA HIS A 69 -7.07 4.62 -7.90
C HIS A 69 -7.71 5.73 -7.05
N GLY A 70 -7.70 6.97 -7.54
CA GLY A 70 -8.37 8.10 -6.89
C GLY A 70 -7.58 8.78 -5.76
N LEU A 71 -8.31 9.53 -4.92
CA LEU A 71 -7.81 10.24 -3.73
C LEU A 71 -7.82 9.29 -2.54
N PHE A 72 -6.67 8.86 -2.03
CA PHE A 72 -6.62 7.79 -1.02
C PHE A 72 -7.28 8.14 0.32
N LEU A 73 -6.97 9.31 0.88
CA LEU A 73 -7.46 9.74 2.20
C LEU A 73 -8.95 10.09 2.22
N ASN A 74 -9.51 10.41 1.06
CA ASN A 74 -10.93 10.78 0.92
C ASN A 74 -11.69 9.80 -0.01
N ASN A 75 -11.15 8.62 -0.30
CA ASN A 75 -11.85 7.64 -1.14
C ASN A 75 -12.93 6.94 -0.30
N PRO A 76 -14.22 6.97 -0.68
CA PRO A 76 -15.23 6.12 -0.06
C PRO A 76 -14.97 4.62 -0.23
N GLU A 77 -14.09 4.23 -1.16
CA GLU A 77 -13.67 2.85 -1.38
C GLU A 77 -12.41 2.45 -0.59
N THR A 78 -11.74 3.40 0.08
CA THR A 78 -10.59 3.06 0.95
C THR A 78 -11.11 2.29 2.17
N PRO A 79 -10.56 1.11 2.50
CA PRO A 79 -11.01 0.34 3.66
C PRO A 79 -10.83 1.15 4.96
N GLU A 80 -11.90 1.25 5.76
CA GLU A 80 -11.89 1.89 7.07
C GLU A 80 -11.88 0.86 8.21
N PRO A 81 -11.28 1.16 9.37
CA PRO A 81 -10.62 2.43 9.72
C PRO A 81 -9.16 2.53 9.24
N LEU A 82 -8.79 3.70 8.72
CA LEU A 82 -7.40 4.09 8.51
C LEU A 82 -6.69 4.25 9.87
N THR A 83 -5.84 3.29 10.20
CA THR A 83 -5.09 3.30 11.47
C THR A 83 -3.71 3.89 11.25
N PRO A 84 -3.28 4.90 12.02
CA PRO A 84 -1.91 5.42 11.93
C PRO A 84 -0.87 4.33 12.23
N SER A 85 0.22 4.31 11.45
CA SER A 85 1.41 3.51 11.72
C SER A 85 2.63 4.44 11.85
N SER A 86 3.67 4.01 12.55
CA SER A 86 4.91 4.77 12.58
C SER A 86 5.72 4.55 11.31
N ARG A 87 6.53 5.55 10.95
CA ARG A 87 7.51 5.42 9.87
C ARG A 87 8.47 4.25 10.14
N GLU A 88 8.92 4.09 11.38
CA GLU A 88 9.91 3.07 11.74
C GLU A 88 9.37 1.66 11.49
N GLU A 89 8.13 1.39 11.91
CA GLU A 89 7.45 0.12 11.64
C GLU A 89 7.32 -0.13 10.14
N PHE A 90 6.83 0.87 9.39
CA PHE A 90 6.67 0.78 7.95
C PHE A 90 7.98 0.44 7.24
N GLU A 91 9.04 1.20 7.51
CA GLU A 91 10.35 1.00 6.88
C GLU A 91 10.96 -0.36 7.25
N LYS A 92 10.76 -0.83 8.48
CA LYS A 92 11.20 -2.16 8.90
C LYS A 92 10.55 -3.25 8.04
N MET A 93 9.23 -3.20 7.88
CA MET A 93 8.49 -4.16 7.04
C MET A 93 8.87 -4.03 5.57
N TRP A 94 8.94 -2.80 5.07
CA TRP A 94 9.34 -2.51 3.69
C TRP A 94 10.71 -3.13 3.36
N ASN A 95 11.70 -2.99 4.24
CA ASN A 95 13.04 -3.49 4.00
C ASN A 95 13.14 -5.03 4.08
N SER A 96 12.28 -5.67 4.85
CA SER A 96 12.18 -7.14 4.92
C SER A 96 11.27 -7.76 3.85
N ALA A 97 10.42 -6.96 3.22
CA ALA A 97 9.42 -7.43 2.27
C ALA A 97 10.03 -7.85 0.93
N THR A 98 9.41 -8.85 0.31
CA THR A 98 9.72 -9.28 -1.07
C THR A 98 8.91 -8.46 -2.06
N ASP A 99 9.48 -8.18 -3.24
CA ASP A 99 8.74 -7.48 -4.29
C ASP A 99 7.60 -8.39 -4.78
N LYS A 100 6.40 -7.82 -4.94
CA LYS A 100 5.23 -8.52 -5.48
C LYS A 100 5.58 -9.13 -6.85
N PRO A 101 5.37 -10.44 -7.05
CA PRO A 101 5.67 -11.10 -8.31
C PRO A 101 4.80 -10.54 -9.44
N TRP A 102 5.33 -10.55 -10.65
CA TRP A 102 4.59 -10.16 -11.86
C TRP A 102 3.57 -11.26 -12.21
N PRO A 103 2.30 -10.93 -12.52
CA PRO A 103 1.40 -11.88 -13.16
C PRO A 103 1.91 -12.15 -14.59
N GLU A 104 2.20 -13.41 -14.92
CA GLU A 104 2.64 -13.81 -16.27
C GLU A 104 1.64 -13.44 -17.38
#